data_AF-A0A6G0XA92-F1
#
_entry.id   AF-A0A6G0XA92-F1
#
_cell.length_a   1.000
_cell.length_b   1.000
_cell.length_c   1.000
_cell.angle_alpha   90.00
_cell.angle_beta   90.00
_cell.angle_gamma   90.00
#
_symmetry.space_group_name_H-M   'P 1'
#
loop_
_entity.id
_entity.type
_entity.pdbx_description
1 polymer ?
#
loop_
_entity_poly.entity_id
_entity_poly.type
_entity_poly.pdbx_seq_one_letter_code
_entity_poly.pdbx_strand_id
1 'polypeptide(L)' 'MPPPPSIPKPSEVPLHLGSKSDFDDIEGMIERNKCAKEYYKLEECLGEFDRDWTKCQDVVRLLRLCNAEKNKGH' A
#
# COMPACT_ATOMS: atom_id res chain seq x y z
N MET A 1 -20.28 -18.44 44.94
CA MET A 1 -20.43 -17.11 44.29
C MET A 1 -20.01 -16.07 45.32
N PRO A 2 -19.26 -15.01 44.98
CA PRO A 2 -19.48 -14.14 43.81
C PRO A 2 -18.34 -14.12 42.76
N PRO A 3 -18.52 -13.39 41.63
CA PRO A 3 -17.54 -13.12 40.55
C PRO A 3 -16.98 -11.67 40.70
N PRO A 4 -16.45 -10.94 39.69
CA PRO A 4 -16.06 -11.27 38.30
C PRO A 4 -14.52 -11.09 38.13
N PRO A 5 -13.87 -10.37 37.17
CA PRO A 5 -14.33 -9.47 36.10
C PRO A 5 -14.68 -10.18 34.76
N SER A 6 -14.87 -9.39 33.69
CA SER A 6 -15.23 -9.76 32.32
C SER A 6 -14.14 -9.32 31.33
N ILE A 7 -13.76 -10.16 30.35
CA ILE A 7 -13.07 -9.68 29.13
C ILE A 7 -14.16 -9.25 28.13
N PRO A 8 -14.13 -8.02 27.59
CA PRO A 8 -15.15 -7.53 26.66
C PRO A 8 -15.06 -8.15 25.26
N LYS A 9 -16.16 -7.99 24.52
CA LYS A 9 -16.51 -8.64 23.24
C LYS A 9 -15.52 -8.33 22.09
N PRO A 10 -15.48 -9.17 21.03
CA PRO A 10 -14.81 -8.82 19.79
C PRO A 10 -15.44 -7.54 19.21
N SER A 11 -14.64 -6.48 19.12
CA SER A 11 -15.12 -5.18 18.65
C SER A 11 -15.44 -5.25 17.16
N GLU A 12 -16.66 -4.83 16.82
CA GLU A 12 -17.14 -4.70 15.45
C GLU A 12 -16.20 -3.83 14.61
N VAL A 13 -15.53 -4.43 13.63
CA VAL A 13 -15.07 -3.75 12.42
C VAL A 13 -15.97 -4.19 11.26
N PRO A 14 -16.81 -3.30 10.71
CA PRO A 14 -17.60 -3.58 9.51
C PRO A 14 -16.70 -3.79 8.29
N LEU A 15 -16.17 -5.01 8.14
CA LEU A 15 -15.10 -5.34 7.18
C LEU A 15 -15.53 -5.33 5.70
N HIS A 16 -16.78 -5.01 5.38
CA HIS A 16 -17.26 -5.08 4.00
C HIS A 16 -18.45 -4.17 3.65
N LEU A 17 -18.37 -2.86 3.98
CA LEU A 17 -19.06 -1.88 3.12
C LEU A 17 -18.28 -1.83 1.80
N GLY A 18 -18.84 -2.47 0.77
CA GLY A 18 -18.10 -2.87 -0.42
C GLY A 18 -17.57 -1.71 -1.24
N SER A 19 -16.35 -1.88 -1.77
CA SER A 19 -15.88 -1.10 -2.92
C SER A 19 -16.35 -1.77 -4.20
N LYS A 20 -16.73 -0.96 -5.19
CA LYS A 20 -17.06 -1.42 -6.55
C LYS A 20 -15.75 -1.90 -7.17
N SER A 21 -15.56 -3.21 -7.35
CA SER A 21 -14.27 -3.75 -7.77
C SER A 21 -13.83 -3.17 -9.11
N ASP A 22 -12.67 -2.51 -9.13
CA ASP A 22 -12.09 -1.69 -10.21
C ASP A 22 -11.78 -2.40 -11.56
N PHE A 23 -12.36 -3.57 -11.83
CA PHE A 23 -11.97 -4.43 -12.97
C PHE A 23 -12.30 -3.85 -14.35
N ASP A 24 -13.30 -2.97 -14.47
CA ASP A 24 -13.65 -2.31 -15.74
C ASP A 24 -12.65 -1.19 -16.11
N ASP A 25 -11.93 -0.64 -15.14
CA ASP A 25 -10.97 0.45 -15.35
C ASP A 25 -9.55 -0.09 -15.62
N ILE A 26 -9.42 -0.91 -16.68
CA ILE A 26 -8.14 -1.50 -17.09
C ILE A 26 -7.13 -0.39 -17.42
N GLU A 27 -7.57 0.72 -18.00
CA GLU A 27 -6.69 1.86 -18.32
C GLU A 27 -6.18 2.54 -17.04
N GLY A 28 -7.05 2.88 -16.08
CA GLY A 28 -6.65 3.38 -14.77
C GLY A 28 -5.88 2.35 -13.92
N MET A 29 -6.04 1.04 -14.14
CA MET A 29 -5.14 0.03 -13.60
C MET A 29 -3.75 0.06 -14.26
N ILE A 30 -3.65 0.19 -15.58
CA ILE A 30 -2.37 0.34 -16.30
C ILE A 30 -1.65 1.63 -15.86
N GLU A 31 -2.38 2.73 -15.71
CA GLU A 31 -1.83 4.01 -15.24
C GLU A 31 -1.34 3.93 -13.79
N ARG A 32 -2.10 3.28 -12.90
CA ARG A 32 -1.64 2.95 -11.54
C ARG A 32 -0.36 2.09 -11.56
N ASN A 33 -0.21 1.21 -12.55
CA ASN A 33 0.93 0.31 -12.70
C ASN A 33 2.14 0.90 -13.46
N LYS A 34 2.10 2.13 -14.00
CA LYS A 34 3.23 2.73 -14.74
C LYS A 34 4.55 2.75 -13.94
N CYS A 35 4.47 2.84 -12.61
CA CYS A 35 5.62 2.79 -11.70
C CYS A 35 5.70 1.51 -10.85
N ALA A 36 4.97 0.45 -11.20
CA ALA A 36 4.93 -0.81 -10.44
C ALA A 36 6.31 -1.46 -10.33
N LYS A 37 7.15 -1.35 -11.37
CA LYS A 37 8.53 -1.86 -11.35
C LYS A 37 9.38 -1.23 -10.24
N GLU A 38 9.31 0.09 -10.09
CA GLU A 38 10.03 0.84 -9.05
C GLU A 38 9.40 0.63 -7.66
N TYR A 39 8.09 0.36 -7.62
CA TYR A 39 7.39 -0.02 -6.40
C TYR A 39 7.80 -1.40 -5.90
N TYR A 40 7.84 -2.43 -6.74
CA TYR A 40 8.28 -3.78 -6.35
C TYR A 40 9.73 -3.83 -5.87
N LYS A 41 10.63 -3.05 -6.49
CA LYS A 41 12.01 -2.86 -5.98
C LYS A 41 12.04 -2.24 -4.58
N LEU A 42 11.06 -1.38 -4.26
CA LEU A 42 10.98 -0.79 -2.92
C LEU A 42 10.48 -1.83 -1.92
N GLU A 43 9.50 -2.65 -2.29
CA GLU A 43 9.06 -3.78 -1.45
C GLU A 43 10.19 -4.80 -1.20
N GLU A 44 10.99 -5.12 -2.21
CA GLU A 44 12.18 -5.97 -2.10
C GLU A 44 13.21 -5.38 -1.12
N CYS A 45 13.63 -4.14 -1.32
CA CYS A 45 14.57 -3.45 -0.42
C CYS A 45 14.03 -3.31 1.02
N LEU A 46 12.74 -3.04 1.18
CA LEU A 46 12.09 -3.02 2.50
C LEU A 46 12.03 -4.42 3.13
N GLY A 47 12.00 -5.49 2.33
CA GLY A 47 12.16 -6.87 2.79
C GLY A 47 13.57 -7.18 3.30
N GLU A 48 14.60 -6.65 2.65
CA GLU A 48 16.01 -6.84 3.03
C GLU A 48 16.40 -6.09 4.32
N PHE A 49 15.89 -4.87 4.52
CA PHE A 49 16.32 -3.96 5.59
C PHE A 49 15.31 -3.79 6.74
N ASP A 50 14.50 -4.81 7.04
CA ASP A 50 13.46 -4.78 8.10
C ASP A 50 12.56 -3.52 8.01
N ARG A 51 12.18 -3.18 6.77
CA ARG A 51 11.38 -2.01 6.39
C ARG A 51 12.02 -0.65 6.70
N ASP A 52 13.33 -0.59 6.94
CA ASP A 52 14.08 0.66 7.05
C ASP A 52 14.22 1.35 5.67
N TRP A 53 13.24 2.18 5.34
CA TRP A 53 13.24 3.02 4.14
C TRP A 53 14.45 3.97 4.05
N THR A 54 15.18 4.23 5.14
CA THR A 54 16.41 5.04 5.11
C THR A 54 17.58 4.30 4.46
N LYS A 55 17.53 2.97 4.34
CA LYS A 55 18.44 2.18 3.49
C LYS A 55 18.03 2.20 2.02
N CYS A 56 16.74 2.32 1.74
CA CYS A 56 16.17 2.26 0.39
C CYS A 56 16.13 3.60 -0.36
N GLN A 57 16.92 4.61 0.03
CA GLN A 57 16.82 5.98 -0.53
C GLN A 57 16.97 6.05 -2.05
N ASP A 58 17.82 5.19 -2.65
CA ASP A 58 18.00 5.18 -4.10
C ASP A 58 16.75 4.66 -4.83
N VAL A 59 16.12 3.62 -4.31
CA VAL A 59 14.85 3.09 -4.84
C VAL A 59 13.71 4.08 -4.64
N VAL A 60 13.64 4.71 -3.46
CA VAL A 60 12.69 5.80 -3.16
C VAL A 60 12.88 6.97 -4.15
N ARG A 61 14.12 7.32 -4.53
CA ARG A 61 14.41 8.36 -5.52
C ARG A 61 13.90 7.97 -6.91
N LEU A 62 14.14 6.74 -7.34
CA LEU A 62 13.64 6.22 -8.63
C LEU A 62 12.10 6.21 -8.69
N LEU A 63 11.44 5.74 -7.62
CA LEU A 63 9.98 5.74 -7.51
C LEU A 63 9.41 7.17 -7.53
N ARG A 64 10.06 8.13 -6.87
CA ARG A 64 9.69 9.57 -6.93
C ARG A 64 9.84 10.14 -8.34
N LEU A 65 10.92 9.83 -9.06
CA LEU A 65 11.12 10.27 -10.43
C LEU A 65 10.04 9.73 -11.36
N CYS A 66 9.73 8.42 -11.30
CA CYS A 66 8.66 7.83 -12.10
C CYS A 66 7.29 8.49 -11.82
N ASN A 67 6.96 8.70 -10.54
CA ASN A 67 5.71 9.39 -10.18
C ASN A 67 5.70 10.87 -10.57
N ALA A 68 6.86 11.54 -10.63
CA ALA A 68 6.94 12.92 -11.10
C ALA A 68 6.64 13.03 -12.60
N GLU A 69 7.10 12.09 -13.42
CA GLU A 69 6.75 12.06 -14.85
C GLU A 69 5.25 11.83 -15.06
N LYS A 70 4.61 10.98 -14.25
CA LYS A 70 3.14 10.81 -14.26
C LYS A 70 2.40 12.14 -13.98
N ASN A 71 2.91 12.96 -13.07
CA ASN A 71 2.27 14.22 -12.66
C ASN A 71 2.59 15.41 -13.61
N LYS A 72 3.44 15.23 -14.64
CA LYS A 72 3.73 16.25 -15.65
C LYS A 72 2.86 16.15 -16.91
N GLY A 73 2.11 15.06 -17.06
CA GLY A 73 1.13 14.90 -18.13
C GLY A 73 -0.21 15.52 -17.77
N HIS A 74 -0.37 16.82 -18.01
CA HIS A 74 -1.66 17.50 -18.10
C HIS A 74 -1.73 18.26 -19.43
#